data_AF-A0A1L9SML6-F1
#
_entry.id   AF-A0A1L9SML6-F1
#
_cell.length_a   1.000
_cell.length_b   1.000
_cell.length_c   1.000
_cell.angle_alpha   90.00
_cell.angle_beta   90.00
_cell.angle_gamma   90.00
#
_symmetry.space_group_name_H-M   'P 1'
#
loop_
_entity.id
_entity.type
_entity.pdbx_description
1 polymer ?
#
loop_
_entity_poly.entity_id
_entity_poly.type
_entity_poly.pdbx_seq_one_letter_code
_entity_poly.pdbx_strand_id
1 'polypeptide(L)'
;MPSPFFTPGTRSQADQVALLHLRRDQTIPTVLQIHDDKNLGYDEGKVTNTRFGSFPHSTLLGQPWGSQIAASKVDTGSRGRRPPTQTQTSTPTETQTQTQLKRKAEDSPTVTDDARPTPKAAVAAASGYLHLLYPTPESWTASLPHRTQVVYTPDYSYILHRLRARPGCTILEAGAGSGSFTHAAARAVFNGYPSSEESLDEDQQQQQPSKKRRLGKVCSFEFHAQRVERVRDELVQHGLQGVVHATHRDVYGDGFLLDGASPHANAIFLDLPAPWLALKHLTRRPVEGGNPVSPLDPSTPVYICTFSPCLEQAQKTISTLRQLGWVAIEMVEVQHRRLEIRRERYGLDARGVRGAVVFPKSVDEAIGKLRASDRGGRFRNHKDDSIDTETPPAVNTTTITANTTTTTTTTITTQNTPVYNLGRVVHRTEADLKTHTSYLVFAVLPREWSEADEAKCRAKWPSSCVVDSKPFPAKSKKQLKREEKAKRDEERRKNE
;
A
#
# COMPACT_ATOMS: atom_id res chain seq x y z
N MET A 1 16.28 9.07 -14.99
CA MET A 1 15.25 10.05 -14.61
C MET A 1 14.95 9.93 -13.12
N PRO A 2 14.69 11.05 -12.42
CA PRO A 2 14.22 11.02 -11.05
C PRO A 2 12.87 10.31 -10.94
N SER A 3 12.73 9.41 -9.97
CA SER A 3 11.44 8.76 -9.68
C SER A 3 10.41 9.77 -9.14
N PRO A 4 9.16 9.78 -9.64
CA PRO A 4 8.08 10.59 -9.07
C PRO A 4 7.71 10.14 -7.64
N PHE A 5 8.11 8.94 -7.21
CA PHE A 5 7.92 8.47 -5.83
C PHE A 5 8.87 9.13 -4.82
N PHE A 6 9.96 9.74 -5.29
CA PHE A 6 10.94 10.44 -4.43
C PHE A 6 10.91 11.95 -4.63
N THR A 7 10.85 12.39 -5.89
CA THR A 7 10.89 13.82 -6.28
C THR A 7 9.89 14.10 -7.39
N PRO A 8 8.58 14.20 -7.09
CA PRO A 8 7.51 14.37 -8.09
C PRO A 8 7.46 15.76 -8.76
N GLY A 9 8.23 16.74 -8.29
CA GLY A 9 8.12 18.13 -8.74
C GLY A 9 6.78 18.77 -8.34
N THR A 10 6.46 19.92 -8.94
CA THR A 10 5.23 20.67 -8.65
C THR A 10 4.09 20.41 -9.63
N ARG A 11 4.40 19.86 -10.81
CA ARG A 11 3.46 19.63 -11.92
C ARG A 11 3.68 18.25 -12.52
N SER A 12 2.63 17.70 -13.10
CA SER A 12 2.67 16.45 -13.86
C SER A 12 3.50 16.58 -15.13
N GLN A 13 4.26 15.53 -15.46
CA GLN A 13 5.12 15.48 -16.64
C GLN A 13 4.77 14.27 -17.51
N ALA A 14 5.20 14.32 -18.77
CA ALA A 14 5.10 13.17 -19.66
C ALA A 14 6.00 12.03 -19.18
N ASP A 15 5.60 10.80 -19.52
CA ASP A 15 6.27 9.53 -19.21
C ASP A 15 6.47 9.27 -17.71
N GLN A 16 5.71 9.97 -16.86
CA GLN A 16 5.66 9.74 -15.43
C GLN A 16 4.37 9.05 -15.01
N VAL A 17 4.48 8.21 -13.98
CA VAL A 17 3.32 7.63 -13.31
C VAL A 17 2.55 8.72 -12.57
N ALA A 18 1.24 8.71 -12.76
CA ALA A 18 0.30 9.52 -12.00
C ALA A 18 -0.82 8.64 -11.45
N LEU A 19 -1.42 9.11 -10.37
CA LEU A 19 -2.58 8.47 -9.75
C LEU A 19 -3.83 9.28 -10.01
N LEU A 20 -4.78 8.68 -10.72
CA LEU A 20 -6.08 9.26 -11.01
C LEU A 20 -7.04 8.88 -9.89
N HIS A 21 -7.23 9.80 -8.94
CA HIS A 21 -8.09 9.58 -7.79
C HIS A 21 -9.54 9.92 -8.13
N LEU A 22 -10.40 8.89 -8.17
CA LEU A 22 -11.80 9.02 -8.56
C LEU A 22 -12.73 9.14 -7.35
N ARG A 23 -12.52 8.26 -6.35
CA ARG A 23 -13.21 8.25 -5.06
C ARG A 23 -12.35 7.52 -4.03
N ARG A 24 -12.74 7.57 -2.76
CA ARG A 24 -11.99 7.05 -1.60
C ARG A 24 -11.22 5.74 -1.87
N ASP A 25 -11.89 4.72 -2.37
CA ASP A 25 -11.33 3.38 -2.59
C ASP A 25 -11.17 3.04 -4.09
N GLN A 26 -11.05 4.07 -4.93
CA GLN A 26 -10.87 3.89 -6.37
C GLN A 26 -9.87 4.92 -6.92
N THR A 27 -8.65 4.43 -7.10
CA THR A 27 -7.54 5.18 -7.72
C THR A 27 -7.01 4.34 -8.86
N ILE A 28 -6.76 4.96 -10.01
CA ILE A 28 -6.22 4.28 -11.19
C ILE A 28 -4.80 4.79 -11.44
N PRO A 29 -3.78 3.91 -11.39
CA PRO A 29 -2.43 4.29 -11.79
C PRO A 29 -2.35 4.32 -13.32
N THR A 30 -1.69 5.34 -13.87
CA THR A 30 -1.45 5.45 -15.30
C THR A 30 -0.15 6.19 -15.59
N VAL A 31 0.55 5.81 -16.65
CA VAL A 31 1.69 6.57 -17.17
C VAL A 31 1.14 7.68 -18.08
N LEU A 32 1.48 8.94 -17.78
CA LEU A 32 1.02 10.09 -18.54
C LEU A 32 1.74 10.15 -19.88
N GLN A 33 1.04 9.94 -20.99
CA GLN A 33 1.62 9.99 -22.33
C GLN A 33 0.65 10.74 -23.23
N ILE A 34 1.16 11.48 -24.21
CA ILE A 34 0.34 12.21 -25.17
C ILE A 34 -0.32 11.23 -26.15
N HIS A 35 0.46 10.24 -26.60
CA HIS A 35 0.04 9.23 -27.57
C HIS A 35 -0.14 7.87 -26.90
N ASP A 36 -0.94 7.03 -27.54
CA ASP A 36 -1.17 5.67 -27.10
C ASP A 36 -0.37 4.69 -27.96
N ASP A 37 0.62 4.03 -27.37
CA ASP A 37 1.42 3.02 -28.04
C ASP A 37 0.56 1.79 -28.44
N LYS A 38 -0.61 1.62 -27.83
CA LYS A 38 -1.56 0.52 -28.10
C LYS A 38 -2.65 0.88 -29.12
N ASN A 39 -2.57 2.07 -29.71
CA ASN A 39 -3.41 2.49 -30.84
C ASN A 39 -4.94 2.37 -30.57
N LEU A 40 -5.43 2.88 -29.43
CA LEU A 40 -6.89 2.97 -29.15
C LEU A 40 -7.64 3.91 -30.11
N GLY A 41 -6.93 4.66 -30.95
CA GLY A 41 -7.49 5.40 -32.08
C GLY A 41 -8.27 6.67 -31.70
N TYR A 42 -8.20 7.16 -30.46
CA TYR A 42 -8.84 8.43 -30.09
C TYR A 42 -8.17 9.62 -30.80
N ASP A 43 -8.97 10.57 -31.27
CA ASP A 43 -8.48 11.79 -31.92
C ASP A 43 -7.70 12.66 -30.91
N GLU A 44 -8.03 12.56 -29.62
CA GLU A 44 -7.41 13.26 -28.50
C GLU A 44 -6.15 12.56 -27.93
N GLY A 45 -5.67 11.47 -28.56
CA GLY A 45 -4.46 10.74 -28.14
C GLY A 45 -4.75 9.68 -27.07
N LYS A 46 -3.89 9.57 -26.05
CA LYS A 46 -4.13 8.60 -24.96
C LYS A 46 -5.27 9.09 -24.06
N VAL A 47 -6.29 8.26 -23.85
CA VAL A 47 -7.47 8.59 -23.03
C VAL A 47 -7.66 7.52 -21.96
N THR A 48 -7.80 7.95 -20.70
CA THR A 48 -8.25 7.07 -19.62
C THR A 48 -9.76 7.19 -19.45
N ASN A 49 -10.49 6.09 -19.68
CA ASN A 49 -11.93 6.04 -19.54
C ASN A 49 -12.36 5.50 -18.17
N THR A 50 -13.36 6.12 -17.57
CA THR A 50 -13.91 5.72 -16.27
C THR A 50 -15.44 5.86 -16.26
N ARG A 51 -16.10 5.31 -15.23
CA ARG A 51 -17.54 5.55 -14.98
C ARG A 51 -17.89 7.02 -14.71
N PHE A 52 -16.90 7.87 -14.44
CA PHE A 52 -17.06 9.28 -14.14
C PHE A 52 -16.72 10.17 -15.35
N GLY A 53 -16.39 9.57 -16.50
CA GLY A 53 -16.06 10.28 -17.74
C GLY A 53 -14.74 9.83 -18.36
N SER A 54 -14.39 10.47 -19.47
CA SER A 54 -13.19 10.23 -20.24
C SER A 54 -12.17 11.35 -20.01
N PHE A 55 -10.91 10.98 -19.83
CA PHE A 55 -9.84 11.89 -19.45
C PHE A 55 -8.65 11.73 -20.42
N PRO A 56 -8.59 12.57 -21.48
CA PRO A 56 -7.42 12.64 -22.36
C PRO A 56 -6.19 13.07 -21.57
N HIS A 57 -5.07 12.38 -21.75
CA HIS A 57 -3.84 12.64 -21.01
C HIS A 57 -3.25 14.02 -21.34
N SER A 58 -3.55 14.57 -22.51
CA SER A 58 -3.27 15.97 -22.87
C SER A 58 -3.84 16.97 -21.86
N THR A 59 -4.97 16.66 -21.21
CA THR A 59 -5.57 17.49 -20.15
C THR A 59 -4.93 17.30 -18.78
N LEU A 60 -4.22 16.18 -18.59
CA LEU A 60 -3.56 15.82 -17.34
C LEU A 60 -2.13 16.35 -17.26
N LEU A 61 -1.47 16.56 -18.41
CA LEU A 61 -0.08 16.99 -18.51
C LEU A 61 0.11 18.46 -18.13
N GLY A 62 1.20 18.77 -17.44
CA GLY A 62 1.56 20.13 -17.01
C GLY A 62 0.68 20.69 -15.89
N GLN A 63 -0.29 19.93 -15.40
CA GLN A 63 -1.19 20.35 -14.33
C GLN A 63 -0.46 20.29 -12.98
N PRO A 64 -0.71 21.24 -12.07
CA PRO A 64 -0.25 21.13 -10.69
C PRO A 64 -0.77 19.85 -10.03
N TRP A 65 0.06 19.16 -9.26
CA TRP A 65 -0.40 18.01 -8.49
C TRP A 65 -1.50 18.43 -7.49
N GLY A 66 -2.53 17.58 -7.34
CA GLY A 66 -3.73 17.87 -6.56
C GLY A 66 -4.87 18.52 -7.35
N SER A 67 -4.63 18.90 -8.61
CA SER A 67 -5.65 19.55 -9.44
C SER A 67 -6.87 18.67 -9.67
N GLN A 68 -8.06 19.27 -9.55
CA GLN A 68 -9.31 18.66 -9.98
C GLN A 68 -9.47 18.84 -11.49
N ILE A 69 -9.53 17.74 -12.23
CA ILE A 69 -9.63 17.74 -13.69
C ILE A 69 -11.04 17.31 -14.08
N ALA A 70 -11.71 18.14 -14.88
CA ALA A 70 -13.03 17.83 -15.42
C ALA A 70 -12.93 16.77 -16.53
N ALA A 71 -13.97 15.92 -16.63
CA ALA A 71 -14.07 14.98 -17.74
C ALA A 71 -14.19 15.71 -19.08
N SER A 72 -13.81 15.04 -20.17
CA SER A 72 -13.91 15.56 -21.54
C SER A 72 -14.94 14.77 -22.36
N LYS A 73 -15.54 15.44 -23.35
CA LYS A 73 -16.36 14.82 -24.39
C LYS A 73 -15.42 14.09 -25.35
N VAL A 74 -15.41 12.77 -25.25
CA VAL A 74 -14.64 11.88 -26.13
C VAL A 74 -15.64 10.90 -26.75
N ASP A 75 -15.50 10.60 -28.04
CA ASP A 75 -16.32 9.57 -28.68
C ASP A 75 -15.83 8.18 -28.28
N THR A 76 -16.42 7.64 -27.22
CA THR A 76 -16.13 6.29 -26.71
C THR A 76 -17.04 5.21 -27.31
N GLY A 77 -18.05 5.60 -28.12
CA GLY A 77 -19.22 4.76 -28.40
C GLY A 77 -19.40 4.32 -29.86
N SER A 78 -18.87 5.06 -30.83
CA SER A 78 -19.07 4.73 -32.25
C SER A 78 -18.22 3.57 -32.77
N ARG A 79 -17.26 3.06 -31.98
CA ARG A 79 -16.22 2.11 -32.47
C ARG A 79 -16.23 0.71 -31.82
N GLY A 80 -17.02 0.48 -30.77
CA GLY A 80 -17.14 -0.81 -30.08
C GLY A 80 -18.03 -1.86 -30.76
N ARG A 81 -18.52 -1.60 -31.98
CA ARG A 81 -19.49 -2.46 -32.68
C ARG A 81 -19.07 -2.74 -34.13
N ARG A 82 -17.83 -3.19 -34.36
CA ARG A 82 -17.51 -3.94 -35.59
C ARG A 82 -17.50 -5.43 -35.24
N PRO A 83 -18.39 -6.26 -35.83
CA PRO A 83 -18.36 -7.69 -35.61
C PRO A 83 -17.08 -8.29 -36.22
N PRO A 84 -16.57 -9.41 -35.68
CA PRO A 84 -15.45 -10.11 -36.28
C PRO A 84 -15.92 -10.63 -37.64
N THR A 85 -15.29 -10.16 -38.72
CA THR A 85 -15.53 -10.65 -40.07
C THR A 85 -15.25 -12.15 -40.12
N GLN A 86 -16.29 -12.90 -40.47
CA GLN A 86 -16.26 -14.33 -40.71
C GLN A 86 -15.20 -14.66 -41.77
N THR A 87 -14.36 -15.65 -41.44
CA THR A 87 -13.66 -16.48 -42.42
C THR A 87 -14.68 -17.12 -43.35
N GLN A 88 -14.74 -16.67 -44.61
CA GLN A 88 -15.38 -17.42 -45.68
C GLN A 88 -14.31 -17.89 -46.67
N THR A 89 -14.15 -19.21 -46.68
CA THR A 89 -13.53 -20.01 -47.72
C THR A 89 -14.35 -19.90 -49.03
N SER A 90 -13.66 -19.53 -50.12
CA SER A 90 -13.83 -19.92 -51.55
C SER A 90 -15.14 -20.61 -51.97
N THR A 91 -15.86 -20.19 -53.03
CA THR A 91 -15.52 -20.38 -54.47
C THR A 91 -16.37 -19.48 -55.41
N PRO A 92 -16.06 -19.38 -56.73
CA PRO A 92 -16.27 -18.16 -57.54
C PRO A 92 -17.38 -18.26 -58.60
N THR A 93 -18.04 -17.14 -58.90
CA THR A 93 -18.53 -16.87 -60.27
C THR A 93 -18.67 -15.35 -60.53
N GLU A 94 -17.97 -14.93 -61.59
CA GLU A 94 -18.19 -13.82 -62.55
C GLU A 94 -19.34 -12.82 -62.22
N THR A 95 -19.21 -11.49 -62.33
CA THR A 95 -18.81 -10.72 -63.52
C THR A 95 -18.86 -9.22 -63.17
N GLN A 96 -17.85 -8.43 -63.63
CA GLN A 96 -17.90 -6.98 -63.92
C GLN A 96 -18.22 -6.00 -62.76
N THR A 97 -17.62 -4.83 -62.58
CA THR A 97 -16.53 -4.04 -63.17
C THR A 97 -16.37 -2.89 -62.18
N GLN A 98 -15.15 -2.51 -61.79
CA GLN A 98 -14.76 -1.10 -61.58
C GLN A 98 -13.29 -1.01 -61.14
N THR A 99 -12.48 -0.60 -62.11
CA THR A 99 -11.40 0.38 -62.01
C THR A 99 -10.57 0.41 -60.71
N GLN A 100 -9.39 -0.20 -60.84
CA GLN A 100 -8.22 0.01 -60.01
C GLN A 100 -7.76 1.48 -60.02
N LEU A 101 -7.34 1.99 -58.87
CA LEU A 101 -6.07 2.73 -58.76
C LEU A 101 -5.32 2.23 -57.52
N LYS A 102 -4.36 1.34 -57.77
CA LYS A 102 -3.29 0.89 -56.87
C LYS A 102 -2.31 2.04 -56.59
N ARG A 103 -1.84 2.16 -55.34
CA ARG A 103 -0.41 2.22 -54.95
C ARG A 103 -0.28 1.58 -53.56
N LYS A 104 0.28 0.36 -53.49
CA LYS A 104 1.70 -0.01 -53.30
C LYS A 104 2.16 0.19 -51.85
N ALA A 105 2.21 -0.94 -51.13
CA ALA A 105 3.06 -1.15 -49.97
C ALA A 105 4.50 -1.31 -50.47
N GLU A 106 5.43 -0.56 -49.89
CA GLU A 106 6.85 -0.88 -49.75
C GLU A 106 7.51 0.17 -48.85
N ASP A 107 8.47 -0.33 -48.06
CA ASP A 107 9.40 0.34 -47.14
C ASP A 107 8.90 0.92 -45.82
N SER A 108 9.42 0.31 -44.75
CA SER A 108 9.55 0.91 -43.42
C SER A 108 10.50 2.10 -43.49
N PRO A 109 10.08 3.34 -43.17
CA PRO A 109 11.03 4.34 -42.74
C PRO A 109 11.27 4.13 -41.26
N THR A 110 12.54 4.10 -40.87
CA THR A 110 13.01 4.56 -39.57
C THR A 110 12.36 5.92 -39.29
N VAL A 111 11.33 5.93 -38.44
CA VAL A 111 10.64 7.16 -38.03
C VAL A 111 11.53 7.87 -37.02
N THR A 112 12.21 8.91 -37.49
CA THR A 112 12.63 10.03 -36.65
C THR A 112 11.39 10.64 -35.97
N ASP A 113 11.51 11.03 -34.71
CA ASP A 113 10.43 11.31 -33.75
C ASP A 113 9.48 12.49 -34.10
N ASP A 114 9.56 13.08 -35.30
CA ASP A 114 8.97 14.38 -35.64
C ASP A 114 7.65 14.34 -36.46
N ALA A 115 6.96 13.19 -36.59
CA ALA A 115 5.77 13.08 -37.45
C ALA A 115 4.55 12.37 -36.83
N ARG A 116 4.32 12.50 -35.52
CA ARG A 116 3.02 12.07 -34.93
C ARG A 116 2.02 13.23 -34.98
N PRO A 117 0.79 13.04 -35.51
CA PRO A 117 -0.21 14.09 -35.56
C PRO A 117 -0.57 14.56 -34.15
N THR A 118 -0.56 15.88 -33.92
CA THR A 118 -0.93 16.47 -32.63
C THR A 118 -2.37 16.10 -32.27
N PRO A 119 -2.64 15.61 -31.05
CA PRO A 119 -3.97 15.22 -30.65
C PRO A 119 -4.94 16.40 -30.65
N LYS A 120 -6.19 16.13 -31.01
CA LYS A 120 -7.29 17.09 -30.97
C LYS A 120 -7.46 17.66 -29.56
N ALA A 121 -7.73 18.96 -29.47
CA ALA A 121 -7.99 19.63 -28.20
C ALA A 121 -9.26 19.06 -27.54
N ALA A 122 -9.12 18.63 -26.29
CA ALA A 122 -10.22 18.06 -25.52
C ALA A 122 -11.24 19.14 -25.12
N VAL A 123 -12.53 18.82 -25.25
CA VAL A 123 -13.64 19.70 -24.86
C VAL A 123 -14.25 19.20 -23.56
N ALA A 124 -14.42 20.07 -22.57
CA ALA A 124 -14.99 19.68 -21.28
C ALA A 124 -16.42 19.08 -21.41
N ALA A 125 -16.67 18.02 -20.65
CA ALA A 125 -17.99 17.43 -20.45
C ALA A 125 -18.80 18.23 -19.43
N ALA A 126 -20.12 18.00 -19.39
CA ALA A 126 -21.02 18.72 -18.49
C ALA A 126 -20.89 18.29 -17.01
N SER A 127 -20.35 17.10 -16.76
CA SER A 127 -20.17 16.55 -15.41
C SER A 127 -19.04 15.52 -15.39
N GLY A 128 -18.59 15.19 -14.18
CA GLY A 128 -17.50 14.24 -13.97
C GLY A 128 -16.17 14.93 -13.74
N TYR A 129 -15.41 14.42 -12.76
CA TYR A 129 -14.07 14.91 -12.46
C TYR A 129 -13.23 13.79 -11.82
N LEU A 130 -11.93 14.03 -11.76
CA LEU A 130 -10.97 13.28 -10.96
C LEU A 130 -10.00 14.24 -10.28
N HIS A 131 -9.22 13.77 -9.31
CA HIS A 131 -8.07 14.49 -8.79
C HIS A 131 -6.78 13.83 -9.30
N LEU A 132 -5.87 14.63 -9.84
CA LEU A 132 -4.58 14.17 -10.33
C LEU A 132 -3.55 14.23 -9.21
N LEU A 133 -3.08 13.08 -8.74
CA LEU A 133 -2.13 12.98 -7.61
C LEU A 133 -0.78 12.42 -8.07
N TYR A 134 0.29 12.90 -7.45
CA TYR A 134 1.59 12.26 -7.59
C TYR A 134 1.58 10.91 -6.87
N PRO A 135 2.38 9.93 -7.31
CA PRO A 135 2.38 8.62 -6.70
C PRO A 135 3.09 8.63 -5.34
N THR A 136 2.49 7.98 -4.36
CA THR A 136 3.15 7.60 -3.11
C THR A 136 3.05 6.08 -2.93
N PRO A 137 3.97 5.43 -2.21
CA PRO A 137 3.80 4.02 -1.83
C PRO A 137 2.43 3.68 -1.25
N GLU A 138 1.84 4.54 -0.40
CA GLU A 138 0.50 4.31 0.19
C GLU A 138 -0.62 4.31 -0.85
N SER A 139 -0.59 5.30 -1.73
CA SER A 139 -1.60 5.47 -2.77
C SER A 139 -1.42 4.44 -3.90
N TRP A 140 -0.18 4.03 -4.17
CA TRP A 140 0.17 2.89 -5.02
C TRP A 140 -0.40 1.60 -4.44
N THR A 141 -0.11 1.27 -3.18
CA THR A 141 -0.66 0.09 -2.49
C THR A 141 -2.19 0.05 -2.57
N ALA A 142 -2.85 1.19 -2.38
CA ALA A 142 -4.31 1.28 -2.45
C ALA A 142 -4.88 1.09 -3.87
N SER A 143 -4.05 1.23 -4.90
CA SER A 143 -4.43 1.10 -6.31
C SER A 143 -4.14 -0.29 -6.91
N LEU A 144 -3.36 -1.12 -6.22
CA LEU A 144 -2.98 -2.45 -6.68
C LEU A 144 -4.20 -3.37 -6.79
N PRO A 145 -4.28 -4.22 -7.84
CA PRO A 145 -5.34 -5.21 -7.95
C PRO A 145 -5.18 -6.28 -6.87
N HIS A 146 -6.24 -6.58 -6.12
CA HIS A 146 -6.27 -7.58 -5.04
C HIS A 146 -6.24 -9.05 -5.53
N ARG A 147 -5.37 -9.40 -6.48
CA ARG A 147 -5.24 -10.78 -6.99
C ARG A 147 -4.30 -11.66 -6.16
N THR A 148 -3.40 -11.06 -5.40
CA THR A 148 -2.42 -11.75 -4.54
C THR A 148 -2.47 -11.18 -3.12
N GLN A 149 -1.80 -11.83 -2.18
CA GLN A 149 -1.52 -11.22 -0.89
C GLN A 149 -0.73 -9.92 -1.11
N VAL A 150 -1.17 -8.85 -0.46
CA VAL A 150 -0.53 -7.53 -0.50
C VAL A 150 -0.20 -7.12 0.93
N VAL A 151 1.02 -6.70 1.18
CA VAL A 151 1.39 -6.06 2.46
C VAL A 151 0.84 -4.64 2.45
N TYR A 152 -0.09 -4.34 3.37
CA TYR A 152 -0.76 -3.05 3.43
C TYR A 152 0.02 -2.03 4.28
N THR A 153 -0.36 -0.75 4.17
CA THR A 153 0.29 0.35 4.88
C THR A 153 0.45 0.15 6.39
N PRO A 154 -0.56 -0.31 7.14
CA PRO A 154 -0.38 -0.55 8.57
C PRO A 154 0.74 -1.54 8.86
N ASP A 155 0.80 -2.64 8.10
CA ASP A 155 1.83 -3.67 8.26
C ASP A 155 3.20 -3.14 7.83
N TYR A 156 3.38 -2.68 6.59
CA TYR A 156 4.73 -2.29 6.13
C TYR A 156 5.27 -1.06 6.85
N SER A 157 4.43 -0.14 7.31
CA SER A 157 4.90 1.02 8.08
C SER A 157 5.46 0.59 9.43
N TYR A 158 4.77 -0.34 10.11
CA TYR A 158 5.24 -0.93 11.35
C TYR A 158 6.51 -1.77 11.14
N ILE A 159 6.53 -2.60 10.08
CA ILE A 159 7.69 -3.42 9.70
C ILE A 159 8.90 -2.54 9.44
N LEU A 160 8.82 -1.56 8.54
CA LEU A 160 9.94 -0.69 8.18
C LEU A 160 10.47 0.09 9.39
N HIS A 161 9.56 0.57 10.26
CA HIS A 161 9.95 1.23 11.51
C HIS A 161 10.73 0.28 12.42
N ARG A 162 10.21 -0.92 12.66
CA ARG A 162 10.79 -1.91 13.57
C ARG A 162 12.07 -2.56 13.03
N LEU A 163 12.20 -2.65 11.70
CA LEU A 163 13.43 -3.03 10.99
C LEU A 163 14.50 -1.93 10.99
N ARG A 164 14.18 -0.73 11.50
CA ARG A 164 15.06 0.46 11.48
C ARG A 164 15.50 0.84 10.06
N ALA A 165 14.60 0.70 9.10
CA ALA A 165 14.82 1.18 7.74
C ALA A 165 15.07 2.70 7.78
N ARG A 166 16.13 3.13 7.10
CA ARG A 166 16.58 4.53 7.07
C ARG A 166 17.41 4.79 5.81
N PRO A 167 17.61 6.05 5.41
CA PRO A 167 18.44 6.41 4.27
C PRO A 167 19.82 5.73 4.33
N GLY A 168 20.21 5.08 3.22
CA GLY A 168 21.51 4.40 3.10
C GLY A 168 21.52 2.94 3.56
N CYS A 169 20.45 2.42 4.16
CA CYS A 169 20.35 1.00 4.48
C CYS A 169 20.20 0.14 3.21
N THR A 170 20.68 -1.10 3.29
CA THR A 170 20.34 -2.14 2.32
C THR A 170 19.28 -3.08 2.92
N ILE A 171 18.16 -3.25 2.23
CA ILE A 171 17.07 -4.18 2.60
C ILE A 171 17.06 -5.37 1.65
N LEU A 172 16.97 -6.60 2.19
CA LEU A 172 16.59 -7.79 1.41
C LEU A 172 15.08 -8.00 1.52
N GLU A 173 14.42 -8.23 0.40
CA GLU A 173 13.00 -8.56 0.32
C GLU A 173 12.82 -9.86 -0.47
N ALA A 174 12.03 -10.80 0.04
CA ALA A 174 11.59 -11.97 -0.73
C ALA A 174 10.23 -12.45 -0.19
N GLY A 175 9.17 -12.64 -0.97
CA GLY A 175 9.01 -12.38 -2.40
C GLY A 175 8.60 -10.95 -2.74
N ALA A 176 8.93 -10.49 -3.95
CA ALA A 176 8.54 -9.17 -4.45
C ALA A 176 7.01 -8.98 -4.54
N GLY A 177 6.28 -10.06 -4.85
CA GLY A 177 4.82 -10.09 -4.85
C GLY A 177 4.20 -9.04 -5.78
N SER A 178 3.42 -8.13 -5.22
CA SER A 178 2.75 -7.03 -5.94
C SER A 178 3.54 -5.71 -5.94
N GLY A 179 4.75 -5.70 -5.37
CA GLY A 179 5.60 -4.51 -5.28
C GLY A 179 5.17 -3.48 -4.21
N SER A 180 4.12 -3.77 -3.41
CA SER A 180 3.63 -2.85 -2.36
C SER A 180 4.70 -2.52 -1.32
N PHE A 181 5.31 -3.54 -0.71
CA PHE A 181 6.39 -3.36 0.27
C PHE A 181 7.64 -2.77 -0.41
N THR A 182 8.00 -3.26 -1.60
CA THR A 182 9.12 -2.76 -2.40
C THR A 182 9.12 -1.23 -2.55
N HIS A 183 7.97 -0.63 -2.90
CA HIS A 183 7.86 0.83 -3.03
C HIS A 183 8.06 1.56 -1.70
N ALA A 184 7.48 1.04 -0.62
CA ALA A 184 7.62 1.62 0.71
C ALA A 184 9.07 1.51 1.23
N ALA A 185 9.71 0.37 1.01
CA ALA A 185 11.11 0.10 1.34
C ALA A 185 12.06 1.01 0.53
N ALA A 186 11.82 1.15 -0.78
CA ALA A 186 12.63 2.00 -1.65
C ALA A 186 12.64 3.46 -1.14
N ARG A 187 11.47 4.00 -0.77
CA ARG A 187 11.38 5.34 -0.18
C ARG A 187 12.05 5.43 1.19
N ALA A 188 11.95 4.40 2.02
CA ALA A 188 12.55 4.39 3.36
C ALA A 188 14.09 4.39 3.32
N VAL A 189 14.70 3.76 2.31
CA VAL A 189 16.17 3.67 2.18
C VAL A 189 16.78 4.73 1.28
N PHE A 190 15.96 5.46 0.51
CA PHE A 190 16.44 6.46 -0.44
C PHE A 190 17.34 7.51 0.26
N ASN A 191 18.54 7.72 -0.29
CA ASN A 191 19.54 8.67 0.25
C ASN A 191 20.13 9.56 -0.85
N GLY A 192 19.28 9.99 -1.78
CA GLY A 192 19.67 10.77 -2.95
C GLY A 192 19.92 9.92 -4.20
N TYR A 193 20.04 10.60 -5.33
CA TYR A 193 20.43 10.00 -6.59
C TYR A 193 21.97 9.91 -6.68
N PRO A 194 22.51 8.95 -7.44
CA PRO A 194 23.94 8.93 -7.77
C PRO A 194 24.34 10.28 -8.39
N SER A 195 25.39 10.92 -7.87
CA SER A 195 25.94 12.14 -8.48
C SER A 195 26.81 11.76 -9.67
N SER A 196 26.81 12.59 -10.72
CA SER A 196 27.67 12.42 -11.91
C SER A 196 29.18 12.40 -11.60
N GLU A 197 29.58 12.88 -10.43
CA GLU A 197 30.98 12.81 -9.93
C GLU A 197 31.34 11.44 -9.34
N GLU A 198 30.37 10.56 -9.04
CA GLU A 198 30.60 9.21 -8.51
C GLU A 198 30.79 8.15 -9.62
N SER A 199 30.62 8.53 -10.88
CA SER A 199 30.78 7.67 -12.07
C SER A 199 32.11 7.88 -12.82
N LEU A 200 33.04 8.66 -12.27
CA LEU A 200 34.39 8.81 -12.80
C LEU A 200 35.33 7.77 -12.15
N ASP A 201 36.18 7.15 -12.96
CA ASP A 201 37.06 6.03 -12.63
C ASP A 201 37.83 6.17 -11.31
N GLU A 202 38.05 5.04 -10.65
CA GLU A 202 38.71 4.90 -9.34
C GLU A 202 40.15 5.49 -9.29
N ASP A 203 40.76 5.80 -10.42
CA ASP A 203 42.15 6.23 -10.54
C ASP A 203 42.43 7.71 -10.16
N GLN A 204 41.42 8.55 -9.93
CA GLN A 204 41.63 9.97 -9.60
C GLN A 204 41.19 10.42 -8.18
N GLN A 205 40.74 9.51 -7.31
CA GLN A 205 40.36 9.85 -5.92
C GLN A 205 41.51 9.65 -4.93
N GLN A 206 42.60 10.40 -5.07
CA GLN A 206 43.70 10.41 -4.07
C GLN A 206 43.77 11.66 -3.20
N GLN A 207 42.89 12.65 -3.37
CA GLN A 207 42.98 13.90 -2.59
C GLN A 207 41.62 14.27 -2.00
N GLN A 208 41.49 13.98 -0.69
CA GLN A 208 40.42 14.29 0.28
C GLN A 208 39.37 13.20 0.52
N PRO A 209 39.28 12.63 1.75
CA PRO A 209 38.24 11.68 2.12
C PRO A 209 36.94 12.43 2.44
N SER A 210 36.20 12.88 1.43
CA SER A 210 34.78 13.17 1.64
C SER A 210 34.10 11.84 1.97
N LYS A 211 33.48 11.72 3.16
CA LYS A 211 32.75 10.50 3.55
C LYS A 211 31.76 10.12 2.44
N LYS A 212 32.08 9.09 1.66
CA LYS A 212 31.26 8.64 0.52
C LYS A 212 29.85 8.36 1.03
N ARG A 213 28.86 9.09 0.51
CA ARG A 213 27.47 8.99 0.95
C ARG A 213 26.96 7.59 0.57
N ARG A 214 26.60 6.77 1.56
CA ARG A 214 26.05 5.44 1.29
C ARG A 214 24.64 5.57 0.72
N LEU A 215 24.46 5.19 -0.54
CA LEU A 215 23.15 5.09 -1.16
C LEU A 215 22.41 3.86 -0.64
N GLY A 216 21.11 3.99 -0.38
CA GLY A 216 20.29 2.86 0.07
C GLY A 216 19.87 1.98 -1.10
N LYS A 217 19.61 0.72 -0.79
CA LYS A 217 19.27 -0.31 -1.79
C LYS A 217 18.18 -1.25 -1.27
N VAL A 218 17.31 -1.69 -2.17
CA VAL A 218 16.37 -2.79 -1.93
C VAL A 218 16.71 -3.91 -2.89
N CYS A 219 17.18 -5.05 -2.37
CA CYS A 219 17.43 -6.25 -3.14
C CYS A 219 16.19 -7.14 -3.03
N SER A 220 15.37 -7.14 -4.06
CA SER A 220 14.09 -7.85 -4.10
C SER A 220 14.22 -9.13 -4.89
N PHE A 221 13.85 -10.25 -4.30
CA PHE A 221 13.94 -11.58 -4.92
C PHE A 221 12.53 -12.10 -5.23
N GLU A 222 12.35 -12.64 -6.44
CA GLU A 222 11.09 -13.24 -6.88
C GLU A 222 11.38 -14.59 -7.55
N PHE A 223 10.60 -15.60 -7.17
CA PHE A 223 10.75 -16.97 -7.67
C PHE A 223 10.15 -17.15 -9.07
N HIS A 224 9.13 -16.37 -9.44
CA HIS A 224 8.43 -16.54 -10.72
C HIS A 224 9.02 -15.63 -11.79
N ALA A 225 9.64 -16.21 -12.82
CA ALA A 225 10.27 -15.50 -13.93
C ALA A 225 9.36 -14.41 -14.55
N GLN A 226 8.11 -14.76 -14.88
CA GLN A 226 7.18 -13.80 -15.48
C GLN A 226 6.84 -12.64 -14.53
N ARG A 227 6.82 -12.87 -13.21
CA ARG A 227 6.56 -11.79 -12.24
C ARG A 227 7.76 -10.87 -12.13
N VAL A 228 8.98 -11.41 -12.08
CA VAL A 228 10.16 -10.55 -11.95
C VAL A 228 10.35 -9.67 -13.18
N GLU A 229 10.03 -10.16 -14.37
CA GLU A 229 10.05 -9.35 -15.60
C GLU A 229 9.08 -8.17 -15.50
N ARG A 230 7.83 -8.43 -15.11
CA ARG A 230 6.83 -7.38 -14.90
C ARG A 230 7.26 -6.38 -13.82
N VAL A 231 7.84 -6.86 -12.72
CA VAL A 231 8.35 -5.99 -11.65
C VAL A 231 9.50 -5.13 -12.19
N ARG A 232 10.42 -5.68 -13.00
CA ARG A 232 11.50 -4.89 -13.61
C ARG A 232 10.96 -3.81 -14.54
N ASP A 233 10.00 -4.14 -15.39
CA ASP A 233 9.35 -3.16 -16.28
C ASP A 233 8.67 -2.05 -15.47
N GLU A 234 7.97 -2.41 -14.39
CA GLU A 234 7.34 -1.47 -13.47
C GLU A 234 8.39 -0.56 -12.79
N LEU A 235 9.49 -1.13 -12.28
CA LEU A 235 10.57 -0.37 -11.65
C LEU A 235 11.23 0.62 -12.63
N VAL A 236 11.33 0.27 -13.92
CA VAL A 236 11.81 1.19 -14.96
C VAL A 236 10.81 2.33 -15.17
N GLN A 237 9.53 2.01 -15.38
CA GLN A 237 8.46 3.01 -15.55
C GLN A 237 8.34 3.95 -14.35
N HIS A 238 8.62 3.44 -13.16
CA HIS A 238 8.52 4.18 -11.90
C HIS A 238 9.83 4.92 -11.56
N GLY A 239 10.90 4.73 -12.33
CA GLY A 239 12.22 5.33 -12.07
C GLY A 239 12.91 4.81 -10.81
N LEU A 240 12.57 3.60 -10.34
CA LEU A 240 13.06 3.00 -9.10
C LEU A 240 14.28 2.11 -9.28
N GLN A 241 14.66 1.79 -10.52
CA GLN A 241 15.81 0.93 -10.87
C GLN A 241 17.16 1.32 -10.24
N GLY A 242 17.35 2.60 -9.86
CA GLY A 242 18.57 3.06 -9.19
C GLY A 242 18.65 2.69 -7.69
N VAL A 243 17.52 2.31 -7.08
CA VAL A 243 17.42 1.97 -5.65
C VAL A 243 17.02 0.51 -5.47
N VAL A 244 16.14 0.01 -6.34
CA VAL A 244 15.61 -1.34 -6.26
C VAL A 244 16.27 -2.22 -7.32
N HIS A 245 16.82 -3.36 -6.89
CA HIS A 245 17.35 -4.40 -7.76
C HIS A 245 16.49 -5.65 -7.62
N ALA A 246 15.74 -5.99 -8.68
CA ALA A 246 14.87 -7.17 -8.71
C ALA A 246 15.55 -8.37 -9.38
N THR A 247 15.62 -9.50 -8.66
CA THR A 247 16.35 -10.70 -9.07
C THR A 247 15.43 -11.92 -9.14
N HIS A 248 15.49 -12.66 -10.24
CA HIS A 248 14.87 -13.98 -10.34
C HIS A 248 15.68 -14.96 -9.50
N ARG A 249 15.10 -15.54 -8.45
CA ARG A 249 15.84 -16.45 -7.56
C ARG A 249 14.91 -17.36 -6.75
N ASP A 250 15.30 -18.62 -6.59
CA ASP A 250 14.83 -19.44 -5.49
C ASP A 250 15.69 -19.20 -4.24
N VAL A 251 15.19 -18.36 -3.34
CA VAL A 251 15.91 -18.02 -2.10
C VAL A 251 16.05 -19.19 -1.12
N TYR A 252 15.29 -20.28 -1.29
CA TYR A 252 15.44 -21.49 -0.45
C TYR A 252 16.70 -22.28 -0.83
N GLY A 253 16.97 -22.40 -2.13
CA GLY A 253 18.12 -23.09 -2.69
C GLY A 253 19.36 -22.20 -2.74
N ASP A 254 19.23 -21.06 -3.43
CA ASP A 254 20.36 -20.28 -3.93
C ASP A 254 20.74 -19.08 -3.03
N GLY A 255 19.95 -18.81 -2.00
CA GLY A 255 20.18 -17.72 -1.06
C GLY A 255 20.04 -16.32 -1.67
N PHE A 256 20.77 -15.36 -1.10
CA PHE A 256 20.53 -13.91 -1.31
C PHE A 256 21.75 -13.14 -1.85
N LEU A 257 22.79 -13.84 -2.33
CA LEU A 257 23.95 -13.19 -2.93
C LEU A 257 23.61 -12.64 -4.33
N LEU A 258 24.14 -11.47 -4.66
CA LEU A 258 23.98 -10.85 -5.98
C LEU A 258 25.26 -11.06 -6.77
N ASP A 259 25.19 -11.85 -7.85
CA ASP A 259 26.35 -12.19 -8.70
C ASP A 259 27.56 -12.70 -7.90
N GLY A 260 27.30 -13.48 -6.84
CA GLY A 260 28.31 -14.03 -5.93
C GLY A 260 28.81 -13.06 -4.85
N ALA A 261 28.40 -11.79 -4.88
CA ALA A 261 28.79 -10.77 -3.91
C ALA A 261 27.73 -10.55 -2.81
N SER A 262 28.20 -10.08 -1.65
CA SER A 262 27.33 -9.71 -0.53
C SER A 262 26.66 -8.35 -0.80
N PRO A 263 25.33 -8.24 -0.69
CA PRO A 263 24.65 -6.94 -0.70
C PRO A 263 24.88 -6.11 0.58
N HIS A 264 25.54 -6.68 1.61
CA HIS A 264 25.73 -6.04 2.92
C HIS A 264 24.42 -5.50 3.51
N ALA A 265 23.43 -6.40 3.63
CA ALA A 265 22.10 -6.08 4.12
C ALA A 265 22.09 -5.71 5.61
N ASN A 266 21.28 -4.71 5.96
CA ASN A 266 21.03 -4.27 7.34
C ASN A 266 19.65 -4.68 7.84
N ALA A 267 18.71 -4.94 6.93
CA ALA A 267 17.35 -5.35 7.24
C ALA A 267 16.83 -6.37 6.22
N ILE A 268 15.93 -7.23 6.66
CA ILE A 268 15.40 -8.36 5.88
C ILE A 268 13.89 -8.42 6.09
N PHE A 269 13.14 -8.54 5.00
CA PHE A 269 11.72 -8.82 5.00
C PHE A 269 11.41 -10.08 4.19
N LEU A 270 10.80 -11.08 4.82
CA LEU A 270 10.43 -12.34 4.18
C LEU A 270 8.91 -12.52 4.15
N ASP A 271 8.30 -12.39 2.98
CA ASP A 271 6.94 -12.81 2.65
C ASP A 271 7.02 -14.06 1.76
N LEU A 272 7.18 -15.21 2.40
CA LEU A 272 7.41 -16.52 1.77
C LEU A 272 6.47 -17.57 2.36
N PRO A 273 6.08 -18.61 1.60
CA PRO A 273 5.31 -19.73 2.16
C PRO A 273 6.01 -20.49 3.29
N ALA A 274 7.34 -20.60 3.23
CA ALA A 274 8.15 -21.36 4.18
C ALA A 274 9.45 -20.60 4.54
N PRO A 275 9.36 -19.45 5.24
CA PRO A 275 10.51 -18.57 5.47
C PRO A 275 11.63 -19.27 6.25
N TRP A 276 11.31 -20.23 7.12
CA TRP A 276 12.31 -21.03 7.86
C TRP A 276 13.31 -21.76 6.96
N LEU A 277 12.96 -22.10 5.73
CA LEU A 277 13.88 -22.76 4.79
C LEU A 277 14.93 -21.80 4.21
N ALA A 278 14.62 -20.51 4.12
CA ALA A 278 15.54 -19.48 3.62
C ALA A 278 16.53 -19.00 4.69
N LEU A 279 16.18 -19.15 5.98
CA LEU A 279 16.97 -18.59 7.10
C LEU A 279 18.41 -19.14 7.17
N LYS A 280 18.66 -20.36 6.68
CA LYS A 280 20.02 -20.94 6.60
C LYS A 280 21.00 -20.12 5.77
N HIS A 281 20.49 -19.29 4.86
CA HIS A 281 21.29 -18.38 4.02
C HIS A 281 21.46 -16.99 4.65
N LEU A 282 20.84 -16.74 5.81
CA LEU A 282 20.79 -15.46 6.51
C LEU A 282 21.52 -15.55 7.86
N THR A 283 22.70 -16.17 7.85
CA THR A 283 23.57 -16.32 9.02
C THR A 283 24.89 -15.57 8.82
N ARG A 284 25.62 -15.30 9.90
CA ARG A 284 26.97 -14.71 9.82
C ARG A 284 27.99 -15.71 9.27
N ARG A 285 27.91 -16.94 9.77
CA ARG A 285 28.79 -18.04 9.37
C ARG A 285 27.98 -19.01 8.52
N PRO A 286 28.49 -19.41 7.35
CA PRO A 286 27.87 -20.41 6.52
C PRO A 286 27.67 -21.71 7.30
N VAL A 287 26.54 -22.37 7.08
CA VAL A 287 26.38 -23.78 7.48
C VAL A 287 27.34 -24.61 6.64
N GLU A 288 27.91 -25.70 7.18
CA GLU A 288 28.84 -26.57 6.43
C GLU A 288 28.27 -26.96 5.06
N GLY A 289 29.03 -26.69 3.99
CA GLY A 289 28.61 -26.90 2.59
C GLY A 289 27.81 -25.75 1.95
N GLY A 290 27.57 -24.64 2.66
CA GLY A 290 26.92 -23.44 2.14
C GLY A 290 27.87 -22.44 1.47
N ASN A 291 27.31 -21.38 0.88
CA ASN A 291 28.09 -20.29 0.28
C ASN A 291 29.00 -19.63 1.34
N PRO A 292 30.29 -19.40 1.06
CA PRO A 292 31.24 -18.88 2.04
C PRO A 292 30.96 -17.42 2.45
N VAL A 293 30.17 -16.70 1.67
CA VAL A 293 29.89 -15.27 1.86
C VAL A 293 28.50 -15.07 2.43
N SER A 294 28.40 -14.36 3.55
CA SER A 294 27.12 -13.93 4.13
C SER A 294 26.55 -12.72 3.35
N PRO A 295 25.24 -12.68 3.06
CA PRO A 295 24.61 -11.51 2.44
C PRO A 295 24.45 -10.32 3.41
N LEU A 296 24.82 -10.49 4.67
CA LEU A 296 24.54 -9.58 5.77
C LEU A 296 25.73 -8.67 6.09
N ASP A 297 25.47 -7.41 6.45
CA ASP A 297 26.51 -6.46 6.85
C ASP A 297 27.15 -6.88 8.20
N PRO A 298 28.43 -7.30 8.24
CA PRO A 298 29.05 -7.84 9.46
C PRO A 298 29.23 -6.77 10.55
N SER A 299 29.31 -5.50 10.17
CA SER A 299 29.64 -4.39 11.06
C SER A 299 28.45 -3.89 11.89
N THR A 300 27.22 -4.26 11.50
CA THR A 300 25.97 -3.76 12.10
C THR A 300 25.05 -4.91 12.53
N PRO A 301 24.20 -4.70 13.55
CA PRO A 301 23.13 -5.63 13.83
C PRO A 301 22.15 -5.64 12.64
N VAL A 302 21.63 -6.83 12.31
CA VAL A 302 20.67 -7.03 11.23
C VAL A 302 19.32 -7.36 11.80
N TYR A 303 18.29 -6.72 11.26
CA TYR A 303 16.90 -6.89 11.70
C TYR A 303 16.13 -7.71 10.67
N ILE A 304 15.35 -8.69 11.11
CA ILE A 304 14.49 -9.48 10.23
C ILE A 304 13.04 -9.36 10.65
N CYS A 305 12.15 -9.39 9.66
CA CYS A 305 10.72 -9.59 9.83
C CYS A 305 10.26 -10.66 8.85
N THR A 306 9.55 -11.69 9.33
CA THR A 306 8.84 -12.63 8.47
C THR A 306 7.35 -12.41 8.56
N PHE A 307 6.67 -12.46 7.42
CA PHE A 307 5.23 -12.30 7.27
C PHE A 307 4.61 -13.70 7.05
N SER A 308 3.80 -14.18 8.00
CA SER A 308 3.22 -15.52 7.93
C SER A 308 1.75 -15.54 8.34
N PRO A 309 0.83 -16.01 7.49
CA PRO A 309 -0.60 -16.00 7.80
C PRO A 309 -0.98 -17.00 8.88
N CYS A 310 -0.32 -18.16 8.95
CA CYS A 310 -0.64 -19.23 9.88
C CYS A 310 0.30 -19.24 11.10
N LEU A 311 -0.25 -19.57 12.27
CA LEU A 311 0.54 -19.59 13.51
C LEU A 311 1.62 -20.68 13.50
N GLU A 312 1.35 -21.81 12.85
CA GLU A 312 2.29 -22.93 12.69
C GLU A 312 3.51 -22.53 11.87
N GLN A 313 3.33 -21.64 10.88
CA GLN A 313 4.43 -21.08 10.11
C GLN A 313 5.30 -20.18 10.99
N ALA A 314 4.68 -19.32 11.82
CA ALA A 314 5.39 -18.49 12.78
C ALA A 314 6.16 -19.35 13.80
N GLN A 315 5.57 -20.41 14.34
CA GLN A 315 6.20 -21.34 15.28
C GLN A 315 7.46 -22.00 14.68
N LYS A 316 7.37 -22.53 13.45
CA LYS A 316 8.52 -23.12 12.75
C LYS A 316 9.63 -22.09 12.54
N THR A 317 9.26 -20.88 12.12
CA THR A 317 10.20 -19.77 11.91
C THR A 317 10.92 -19.39 13.19
N ILE A 318 10.20 -19.22 14.30
CA ILE A 318 10.77 -18.90 15.62
C ILE A 318 11.74 -20.00 16.07
N SER A 319 11.38 -21.28 15.89
CA SER A 319 12.25 -22.41 16.23
C SER A 319 13.57 -22.36 15.46
N THR A 320 13.52 -22.15 14.14
CA THR A 320 14.71 -22.04 13.30
C THR A 320 15.54 -20.79 13.59
N LEU A 321 14.91 -19.64 13.83
CA LEU A 321 15.62 -18.41 14.23
C LEU A 321 16.44 -18.65 15.51
N ARG A 322 15.88 -19.33 16.52
CA ARG A 322 16.60 -19.68 17.77
C ARG A 322 17.81 -20.57 17.51
N GLN A 323 17.67 -21.55 16.63
CA GLN A 323 18.77 -22.46 16.28
C GLN A 323 19.91 -21.75 15.54
N LEU A 324 19.58 -20.72 14.77
CA LEU A 324 20.54 -19.96 13.93
C LEU A 324 21.12 -18.72 14.63
N GLY A 325 20.95 -18.59 15.95
CA GLY A 325 21.58 -17.53 16.74
C GLY A 325 20.90 -16.16 16.65
N TRP A 326 19.67 -16.09 16.15
CA TRP A 326 18.87 -14.88 16.21
C TRP A 326 18.35 -14.64 17.64
N VAL A 327 18.40 -13.39 18.09
CA VAL A 327 17.98 -12.96 19.42
C VAL A 327 16.83 -11.97 19.36
N ALA A 328 16.28 -11.60 20.52
CA ALA A 328 15.17 -10.65 20.64
C ALA A 328 13.97 -11.00 19.72
N ILE A 329 13.63 -12.29 19.68
CA ILE A 329 12.54 -12.80 18.85
C ILE A 329 11.19 -12.41 19.47
N GLU A 330 10.36 -11.72 18.70
CA GLU A 330 9.02 -11.30 19.12
C GLU A 330 8.04 -11.46 17.96
N MET A 331 6.83 -11.93 18.27
CA MET A 331 5.75 -12.06 17.30
C MET A 331 4.63 -11.10 17.67
N VAL A 332 4.13 -10.35 16.70
CA VAL A 332 3.00 -9.42 16.85
C VAL A 332 2.06 -9.50 15.66
N GLU A 333 0.87 -8.94 15.82
CA GLU A 333 -0.05 -8.62 14.72
C GLU A 333 -0.38 -7.13 14.75
N VAL A 334 -0.74 -6.55 13.60
CA VAL A 334 -1.11 -5.14 13.48
C VAL A 334 -2.58 -5.04 13.10
N GLN A 335 -3.40 -4.53 14.02
CA GLN A 335 -4.82 -4.31 13.80
C GLN A 335 -5.08 -2.84 13.47
N HIS A 336 -5.70 -2.57 12.32
CA HIS A 336 -6.04 -1.23 11.87
C HIS A 336 -7.52 -1.13 11.50
N ARG A 337 -8.14 0.00 11.83
CA ARG A 337 -9.54 0.30 11.50
C ARG A 337 -9.66 1.70 10.91
N ARG A 338 -10.34 1.83 9.78
CA ARG A 338 -10.73 3.15 9.26
C ARG A 338 -12.03 3.61 9.90
N LEU A 339 -12.05 4.87 10.34
CA LEU A 339 -13.26 5.53 10.83
C LEU A 339 -13.85 6.39 9.72
N GLU A 340 -15.13 6.17 9.43
CA GLU A 340 -15.93 7.04 8.59
C GLU A 340 -16.72 7.99 9.48
N ILE A 341 -16.51 9.30 9.27
CA ILE A 341 -17.22 10.35 9.98
C ILE A 341 -18.49 10.67 9.22
N ARG A 342 -19.63 10.54 9.88
CA ARG A 342 -20.97 10.81 9.34
C ARG A 342 -21.72 11.77 10.25
N ARG A 343 -22.73 12.43 9.68
CA ARG A 343 -23.72 13.19 10.46
C ARG A 343 -25.04 12.44 10.47
N GLU A 344 -25.38 11.91 11.64
CA GLU A 344 -26.69 11.34 11.96
C GLU A 344 -27.71 12.46 12.07
N ARG A 345 -28.67 12.51 11.15
CA ARG A 345 -29.75 13.49 11.18
C ARG A 345 -30.99 12.83 11.76
N TYR A 346 -31.32 13.21 13.00
CA TYR A 346 -32.47 12.73 13.76
C TYR A 346 -33.42 13.89 14.08
N GLY A 347 -34.71 13.60 14.13
CA GLY A 347 -35.76 14.57 14.46
C GLY A 347 -36.84 14.64 13.38
N LEU A 348 -38.04 15.10 13.76
CA LEU A 348 -39.14 15.33 12.82
C LEU A 348 -38.88 16.57 11.96
N ASP A 349 -38.04 17.47 12.43
CA ASP A 349 -37.51 18.64 11.71
C ASP A 349 -36.60 18.26 10.53
N ALA A 350 -36.03 17.04 10.52
CA ALA A 350 -35.23 16.53 9.41
C ALA A 350 -36.07 15.89 8.27
N ARG A 351 -37.40 16.07 8.28
CA ARG A 351 -38.29 15.54 7.24
C ARG A 351 -37.98 16.16 5.87
N GLY A 352 -37.80 15.31 4.86
CA GLY A 352 -37.43 15.73 3.50
C GLY A 352 -35.92 15.84 3.27
N VAL A 353 -35.08 15.67 4.30
CA VAL A 353 -33.63 15.61 4.14
C VAL A 353 -33.20 14.19 3.75
N ARG A 354 -32.50 14.06 2.61
CA ARG A 354 -31.96 12.77 2.15
C ARG A 354 -31.02 12.16 3.21
N GLY A 355 -31.29 10.91 3.60
CA GLY A 355 -30.50 10.17 4.58
C GLY A 355 -30.79 10.49 6.05
N ALA A 356 -31.82 11.30 6.35
CA ALA A 356 -32.26 11.55 7.71
C ALA A 356 -33.21 10.45 8.22
N VAL A 357 -33.09 10.13 9.51
CA VAL A 357 -33.98 9.20 10.21
C VAL A 357 -35.08 10.03 10.87
N VAL A 358 -36.30 9.95 10.31
CA VAL A 358 -37.47 10.74 10.77
C VAL A 358 -38.12 10.06 11.97
N PHE A 359 -37.44 10.13 13.11
CA PHE A 359 -37.94 9.75 14.42
C PHE A 359 -37.82 10.93 15.39
N PRO A 360 -38.70 11.02 16.41
CA PRO A 360 -38.58 12.07 17.42
C PRO A 360 -37.21 12.02 18.10
N LYS A 361 -36.52 13.15 18.16
CA LYS A 361 -35.19 13.29 18.78
C LYS A 361 -35.26 13.41 20.31
N SER A 362 -36.43 13.77 20.84
CA SER A 362 -36.68 13.86 22.28
C SER A 362 -38.06 13.30 22.63
N VAL A 363 -38.25 12.99 23.91
CA VAL A 363 -39.54 12.59 24.46
C VAL A 363 -40.60 13.68 24.22
N ASP A 364 -40.23 14.96 24.36
CA ASP A 364 -41.14 16.08 24.10
C ASP A 364 -41.61 16.13 22.65
N GLU A 365 -40.71 15.87 21.70
CA GLU A 365 -41.07 15.81 20.28
C GLU A 365 -41.95 14.58 19.98
N ALA A 366 -41.71 13.45 20.66
CA ALA A 366 -42.53 12.25 20.53
C ALA A 366 -43.95 12.48 21.05
N ILE A 367 -44.06 13.06 22.26
CA ILE A 367 -45.33 13.42 22.89
C ILE A 367 -46.04 14.49 22.06
N GLY A 368 -45.31 15.48 21.54
CA GLY A 368 -45.85 16.52 20.65
C GLY A 368 -46.48 15.92 19.38
N LYS A 369 -45.79 14.98 18.73
CA LYS A 369 -46.32 14.24 17.57
C LYS A 369 -47.55 13.41 17.94
N LEU A 370 -47.51 12.70 19.07
CA LEU A 370 -48.64 11.89 19.55
C LEU A 370 -49.89 12.74 19.79
N ARG A 371 -49.74 13.87 20.50
CA ARG A 371 -50.81 14.85 20.74
C ARG A 371 -51.35 15.48 19.45
N ALA A 372 -50.50 15.68 18.44
CA ALA A 372 -50.94 16.18 17.14
C ALA A 372 -51.77 15.13 16.38
N SER A 373 -51.32 13.87 16.39
CA SER A 373 -52.06 12.75 15.78
C SER A 373 -53.41 12.51 16.45
N ASP A 374 -53.47 12.54 17.79
CA ASP A 374 -54.70 12.31 18.56
C ASP A 374 -55.76 13.39 18.30
N ARG A 375 -55.33 14.67 18.20
CA ARG A 375 -56.21 15.77 17.77
C ARG A 375 -56.74 15.59 16.35
N GLY A 376 -55.90 15.11 15.43
CA GLY A 376 -56.32 14.82 14.06
C GLY A 376 -57.30 13.64 13.96
N GLY A 377 -57.14 12.62 14.81
CA GLY A 377 -58.07 11.49 14.92
C GLY A 377 -59.43 11.91 15.47
N ARG A 378 -59.45 12.74 16.52
CA ARG A 378 -60.69 13.31 17.07
C ARG A 378 -61.43 14.19 16.05
N PHE A 379 -60.72 14.98 15.25
CA PHE A 379 -61.34 15.78 14.18
C PHE A 379 -61.93 14.92 13.05
N ARG A 380 -61.36 13.73 12.75
CA ARG A 380 -61.95 12.77 11.80
C ARG A 380 -63.21 12.12 12.37
N ASN A 381 -63.15 11.65 13.61
CA ASN A 381 -64.32 11.01 14.24
C ASN A 381 -65.47 11.99 14.44
N HIS A 382 -65.20 13.26 14.76
CA HIS A 382 -66.26 14.27 14.90
C HIS A 382 -66.95 14.64 13.59
N LYS A 383 -66.31 14.36 12.44
CA LYS A 383 -66.88 14.61 11.11
C LYS A 383 -67.80 13.47 10.67
N ASP A 384 -67.50 12.23 11.07
CA ASP A 384 -68.35 11.06 10.83
C ASP A 384 -69.62 11.06 11.71
N ASP A 385 -69.56 11.61 12.93
CA ASP A 385 -70.74 11.73 13.83
C ASP A 385 -71.70 12.90 13.47
N SER A 386 -71.45 13.65 12.40
CA SER A 386 -72.24 14.83 12.00
C SER A 386 -72.99 14.68 10.67
N ILE A 387 -73.22 13.44 10.23
CA ILE A 387 -74.06 13.12 9.06
C ILE A 387 -75.31 12.41 9.58
N ASP A 388 -76.28 13.16 10.09
CA ASP A 388 -77.71 12.82 10.08
C ASP A 388 -78.53 13.94 10.75
N THR A 389 -79.09 14.86 9.95
CA THR A 389 -80.48 15.40 9.98
C THR A 389 -80.61 16.80 9.32
N GLU A 390 -81.28 16.79 8.16
CA GLU A 390 -82.16 17.81 7.51
C GLU A 390 -81.67 19.23 7.08
N THR A 391 -82.13 19.64 5.89
CA THR A 391 -81.91 20.93 5.15
C THR A 391 -83.28 21.51 4.69
N PRO A 392 -83.46 22.76 4.20
CA PRO A 392 -82.82 24.10 4.44
C PRO A 392 -83.89 25.24 4.66
N PRO A 393 -83.53 26.56 4.67
CA PRO A 393 -83.62 27.32 3.41
C PRO A 393 -82.47 28.31 3.15
N ALA A 394 -82.48 28.83 1.92
CA ALA A 394 -81.41 29.45 1.15
C ALA A 394 -80.98 30.87 1.57
N VAL A 395 -79.67 31.16 1.43
CA VAL A 395 -79.12 32.50 1.15
C VAL A 395 -77.95 32.38 0.17
N ASN A 396 -77.87 33.39 -0.70
CA ASN A 396 -77.27 33.42 -2.01
C ASN A 396 -75.77 33.12 -2.12
N THR A 397 -75.48 32.48 -3.25
CA THR A 397 -74.21 32.19 -3.91
C THR A 397 -73.26 33.39 -3.96
N THR A 398 -72.06 33.24 -3.40
CA THR A 398 -70.87 33.87 -3.95
C THR A 398 -69.74 32.85 -3.95
N THR A 399 -69.28 32.55 -5.15
CA THR A 399 -68.27 31.57 -5.52
C THR A 399 -66.94 31.86 -4.81
N ILE A 400 -66.56 31.03 -3.85
CA ILE A 400 -65.17 30.87 -3.41
C ILE A 400 -64.79 29.41 -3.64
N THR A 401 -63.89 29.23 -4.59
CA THR A 401 -63.32 27.98 -5.07
C THR A 401 -62.78 27.14 -3.91
N ALA A 402 -63.31 25.92 -3.80
CA ALA A 402 -62.81 24.87 -2.93
C ALA A 402 -61.36 24.53 -3.30
N ASN A 403 -60.45 24.71 -2.34
CA ASN A 403 -59.18 23.99 -2.21
C ASN A 403 -58.64 24.17 -0.79
N THR A 404 -59.42 23.75 0.20
CA THR A 404 -58.94 23.61 1.58
C THR A 404 -58.75 22.12 1.87
N THR A 405 -57.80 21.50 1.16
CA THR A 405 -57.08 20.38 1.74
C THR A 405 -56.22 21.00 2.84
N THR A 406 -56.74 21.03 4.05
CA THR A 406 -56.00 21.28 5.30
C THR A 406 -54.99 20.16 5.46
N THR A 407 -53.96 20.20 4.62
CA THR A 407 -52.64 19.70 4.97
C THR A 407 -52.27 20.58 6.13
N THR A 408 -52.34 20.04 7.34
CA THR A 408 -51.71 20.63 8.52
C THR A 408 -50.21 20.64 8.21
N THR A 409 -49.80 21.63 7.44
CA THR A 409 -48.45 22.13 7.35
C THR A 409 -48.16 22.57 8.76
N THR A 410 -47.70 21.62 9.57
CA THR A 410 -46.92 21.92 10.76
C THR A 410 -45.87 22.85 10.21
N THR A 411 -45.96 24.13 10.57
CA THR A 411 -44.98 25.15 10.29
C THR A 411 -43.63 24.51 10.52
N ILE A 412 -42.97 24.11 9.43
CA ILE A 412 -41.55 23.85 9.44
C ILE A 412 -41.02 25.24 9.71
N THR A 413 -40.80 25.56 10.98
CA THR A 413 -39.82 26.55 11.36
C THR A 413 -38.60 26.18 10.54
N THR A 414 -38.39 26.91 9.45
CA THR A 414 -37.18 26.91 8.64
C THR A 414 -36.09 27.36 9.58
N GLN A 415 -35.60 26.43 10.41
CA GLN A 415 -34.34 26.60 11.07
C GLN A 415 -33.35 26.81 9.93
N ASN A 416 -32.85 28.05 9.83
CA ASN A 416 -31.88 28.50 8.86
C ASN A 416 -30.49 27.87 9.16
N THR A 417 -30.49 26.64 9.67
CA THR A 417 -29.33 25.86 10.04
C THR A 417 -28.84 25.18 8.78
N PRO A 418 -27.62 25.49 8.32
CA PRO A 418 -27.07 24.87 7.12
C PRO A 418 -27.08 23.35 7.25
N VAL A 419 -27.29 22.64 6.13
CA VAL A 419 -27.38 21.17 6.07
C VAL A 419 -26.13 20.47 6.65
N TYR A 420 -24.97 21.14 6.64
CA TYR A 420 -23.74 20.66 7.24
C TYR A 420 -23.67 20.84 8.77
N ASN A 421 -24.50 21.70 9.37
CA ASN A 421 -24.62 21.89 10.81
C ASN A 421 -25.73 21.03 11.43
N LEU A 422 -26.62 20.47 10.61
CA LEU A 422 -27.66 19.55 11.06
C LEU A 422 -27.10 18.18 11.47
N GLY A 423 -27.70 17.60 12.50
CA GLY A 423 -27.42 16.25 12.98
C GLY A 423 -26.21 16.13 13.90
N ARG A 424 -26.10 14.98 14.58
CA ARG A 424 -24.99 14.64 15.47
C ARG A 424 -23.84 14.05 14.66
N VAL A 425 -22.62 14.53 14.92
CA VAL A 425 -21.42 13.91 14.37
C VAL A 425 -21.22 12.55 15.05
N VAL A 426 -21.12 11.50 14.24
CA VAL A 426 -20.85 10.13 14.68
C VAL A 426 -19.75 9.52 13.81
N HIS A 427 -19.14 8.45 14.31
CA HIS A 427 -18.21 7.65 13.52
C HIS A 427 -18.76 6.23 13.37
N ARG A 428 -18.47 5.60 12.23
CA ARG A 428 -18.66 4.16 12.00
C ARG A 428 -17.36 3.57 11.49
N THR A 429 -17.08 2.33 11.82
CA THR A 429 -15.98 1.59 11.18
C THR A 429 -16.33 1.27 9.73
N GLU A 430 -15.31 1.04 8.91
CA GLU A 430 -15.50 0.49 7.56
C GLU A 430 -16.31 -0.82 7.59
N ALA A 431 -17.05 -1.09 6.51
CA ALA A 431 -17.91 -2.27 6.42
C ALA A 431 -17.08 -3.56 6.38
N ASP A 432 -16.02 -3.56 5.57
CA ASP A 432 -15.14 -4.72 5.40
C ASP A 432 -13.84 -4.50 6.17
N LEU A 433 -13.78 -5.07 7.37
CA LEU A 433 -12.59 -5.04 8.23
C LEU A 433 -11.64 -6.16 7.83
N LYS A 434 -10.37 -5.81 7.64
CA LYS A 434 -9.28 -6.79 7.54
C LYS A 434 -8.92 -7.22 8.96
N THR A 435 -9.55 -8.28 9.45
CA THR A 435 -9.38 -8.78 10.82
C THR A 435 -8.07 -9.51 11.04
N HIS A 436 -7.46 -10.03 9.98
CA HIS A 436 -6.15 -10.66 10.02
C HIS A 436 -5.45 -10.47 8.68
N THR A 437 -4.19 -10.04 8.70
CA THR A 437 -3.33 -9.99 7.51
C THR A 437 -2.28 -11.09 7.62
N SER A 438 -1.41 -11.03 8.63
CA SER A 438 -0.46 -12.08 9.01
C SER A 438 0.16 -11.81 10.37
N TYR A 439 0.76 -12.83 10.96
CA TYR A 439 1.68 -12.68 12.07
C TYR A 439 3.02 -12.16 11.58
N LEU A 440 3.57 -11.19 12.31
CA LEU A 440 4.86 -10.57 12.05
C LEU A 440 5.85 -11.09 13.09
N VAL A 441 6.82 -11.90 12.67
CA VAL A 441 7.90 -12.39 13.55
C VAL A 441 9.14 -11.55 13.30
N PHE A 442 9.55 -10.81 14.33
CA PHE A 442 10.76 -10.01 14.33
C PHE A 442 11.88 -10.73 15.06
N ALA A 443 13.11 -10.52 14.61
CA ALA A 443 14.31 -10.91 15.35
C ALA A 443 15.50 -10.02 14.99
N VAL A 444 16.56 -10.12 15.78
CA VAL A 444 17.82 -9.39 15.57
C VAL A 444 18.97 -10.38 15.51
N LEU A 445 19.80 -10.27 14.48
CA LEU A 445 21.08 -10.94 14.43
C LEU A 445 22.15 -9.93 14.87
N PRO A 446 22.86 -10.17 15.99
CA PRO A 446 23.91 -9.28 16.44
C PRO A 446 24.98 -9.06 15.36
N ARG A 447 25.70 -7.93 15.46
CA ARG A 447 26.89 -7.71 14.63
C ARG A 447 27.90 -8.84 14.88
N GLU A 448 28.76 -9.10 13.91
CA GLU A 448 29.88 -9.99 14.16
C GLU A 448 30.79 -9.38 15.22
N TRP A 449 31.26 -10.23 16.13
CA TRP A 449 32.06 -9.80 17.26
C TRP A 449 33.40 -10.52 17.23
N SER A 450 34.46 -9.79 16.86
CA SER A 450 35.82 -10.34 16.84
C SER A 450 36.43 -10.33 18.25
N GLU A 451 37.45 -11.17 18.48
CA GLU A 451 38.24 -11.12 19.73
C GLU A 451 38.84 -9.73 19.96
N ALA A 452 39.23 -9.05 18.88
CA ALA A 452 39.72 -7.67 18.94
C ALA A 452 38.64 -6.68 19.39
N ASP A 453 37.39 -6.85 18.95
CA ASP A 453 36.26 -6.04 19.42
C ASP A 453 35.96 -6.30 20.90
N GLU A 454 36.09 -7.56 21.35
CA GLU A 454 35.93 -7.93 22.74
C GLU A 454 37.02 -7.33 23.63
N ALA A 455 38.27 -7.35 23.18
CA ALA A 455 39.38 -6.71 23.88
C ALA A 455 39.20 -5.18 23.97
N LYS A 456 38.79 -4.53 22.87
CA LYS A 456 38.47 -3.08 22.85
C LYS A 456 37.33 -2.74 23.80
N CYS A 457 36.29 -3.57 23.85
CA CYS A 457 35.17 -3.40 24.76
C CYS A 457 35.60 -3.58 26.22
N ARG A 458 36.37 -4.63 26.54
CA ARG A 458 36.92 -4.83 27.89
C ARG A 458 37.82 -3.68 28.33
N ALA A 459 38.60 -3.09 27.42
CA ALA A 459 39.43 -1.93 27.73
C ALA A 459 38.60 -0.67 28.02
N LYS A 460 37.51 -0.44 27.28
CA LYS A 460 36.68 0.77 27.41
C LYS A 460 35.61 0.64 28.51
N TRP A 461 35.19 -0.57 28.85
CA TRP A 461 34.32 -0.89 29.98
C TRP A 461 34.99 -2.00 30.78
N PRO A 462 36.04 -1.65 31.56
CA PRO A 462 36.66 -2.61 32.45
C PRO A 462 35.57 -3.14 33.38
N SER A 463 35.29 -4.43 33.30
CA SER A 463 34.42 -5.09 34.26
C SER A 463 34.98 -4.76 35.64
N SER A 464 34.18 -4.14 36.51
CA SER A 464 34.49 -4.15 37.93
C SER A 464 34.69 -5.62 38.27
N CYS A 465 35.94 -6.02 38.54
CA CYS A 465 36.25 -7.36 38.97
C CYS A 465 35.17 -7.70 40.00
N VAL A 466 34.37 -8.75 39.75
CA VAL A 466 33.72 -9.44 40.85
C VAL A 466 34.86 -9.66 41.79
N VAL A 467 34.86 -8.94 42.92
CA VAL A 467 35.94 -8.98 43.92
C VAL A 467 36.31 -10.44 44.00
N ASP A 468 37.52 -10.79 43.54
CA ASP A 468 37.98 -12.18 43.56
C ASP A 468 37.57 -12.69 44.92
N SER A 469 36.60 -13.62 44.93
CA SER A 469 36.01 -14.09 46.17
C SER A 469 37.20 -14.41 47.05
N LYS A 470 37.39 -13.63 48.13
CA LYS A 470 38.63 -13.63 48.93
C LYS A 470 39.11 -15.07 48.97
N PRO A 471 40.35 -15.38 48.54
CA PRO A 471 40.81 -16.77 48.50
C PRO A 471 40.39 -17.39 49.82
N PHE A 472 39.58 -18.47 49.75
CA PHE A 472 39.03 -19.11 50.93
C PHE A 472 40.13 -19.19 51.99
N PRO A 473 39.86 -18.82 53.25
CA PRO A 473 40.88 -18.79 54.28
C PRO A 473 41.66 -20.11 54.22
N ALA A 474 42.98 -20.03 54.15
CA ALA A 474 43.85 -21.18 53.97
C ALA A 474 43.40 -22.32 54.90
N LYS A 475 43.15 -23.50 54.31
CA LYS A 475 42.62 -24.66 55.05
C LYS A 475 43.43 -24.85 56.33
N SER A 476 42.75 -24.95 57.47
CA SER A 476 43.41 -25.20 58.76
C SER A 476 44.26 -26.48 58.66
N LYS A 477 45.39 -26.54 59.37
CA LYS A 477 46.19 -27.79 59.52
C LYS A 477 45.31 -28.99 59.88
N LYS A 478 44.21 -28.78 60.61
CA LYS A 478 43.24 -29.82 60.97
C LYS A 478 42.40 -30.31 59.78
N GLN A 479 42.04 -29.42 58.85
CA GLN A 479 41.34 -29.78 57.60
C GLN A 479 42.25 -30.55 56.65
N LEU A 480 43.50 -30.09 56.46
CA LEU A 480 44.49 -30.76 55.63
C LEU A 480 44.76 -32.19 56.12
N LYS A 481 44.96 -32.37 57.42
CA LYS A 481 45.18 -33.69 58.03
C LYS A 481 43.96 -34.62 57.91
N ARG A 482 42.74 -34.07 57.86
CA ARG A 482 41.50 -34.85 57.70
C ARG A 482 41.30 -35.29 56.25
N GLU A 483 41.63 -34.44 55.29
CA GLU A 483 41.62 -34.78 53.86
C GLU A 483 42.71 -35.79 53.49
N GLU A 484 43.91 -35.65 54.05
CA GLU A 484 45.01 -36.61 53.84
C GLU A 484 44.67 -37.99 54.42
N LYS A 485 44.04 -38.02 55.61
CA LYS A 485 43.52 -39.27 56.18
C LYS A 485 42.41 -39.88 55.32
N ALA A 486 41.47 -39.07 54.83
CA ALA A 486 40.40 -39.55 53.95
C ALA A 486 40.95 -40.13 52.64
N LYS A 487 41.96 -39.49 52.04
CA LYS A 487 42.67 -40.00 50.87
C LYS A 487 43.36 -41.34 51.14
N ARG A 488 44.03 -41.47 52.30
CA ARG A 488 44.71 -42.70 52.69
C ARG A 488 43.73 -43.86 52.95
N ASP A 489 42.57 -43.55 53.52
CA ASP A 489 41.49 -44.52 53.75
C ASP A 489 40.82 -44.93 52.42
N GLU A 490 40.71 -44.01 51.45
CA GLU A 490 40.20 -44.29 50.10
C GLU A 490 41.19 -45.10 49.25
N GLU A 491 42.49 -44.84 49.36
CA GLU A 491 43.55 -45.64 48.73
C GLU A 491 43.61 -47.05 49.33
N ARG A 492 43.42 -47.19 50.65
CA ARG A 492 43.28 -48.51 51.29
C ARG A 492 42.08 -49.28 50.77
N ARG A 493 40.93 -48.63 50.63
CA ARG A 493 39.70 -49.22 50.06
C ARG A 493 39.80 -49.60 48.59
N LYS A 494 40.74 -49.04 47.84
CA LYS A 494 41.00 -49.40 46.43
C LYS A 494 42.03 -50.53 46.28
N ASN A 495 42.81 -50.81 47.34
CA ASN A 495 43.86 -51.83 47.36
C ASN A 495 43.47 -53.09 48.19
N GLU A 496 42.29 -53.09 48.79
CA GLU A 496 41.56 -54.27 49.29
C GLU A 496 40.51 -54.67 48.24
#